data_AF-D9U1S1-F1
#
_entry.id   AF-D9U1S1-F1
#
_cell.length_a   1.000
_cell.length_b   1.000
_cell.length_c   1.000
_cell.angle_alpha   90.00
_cell.angle_beta   90.00
_cell.angle_gamma   90.00
#
_symmetry.space_group_name_H-M   'P 1'
#
loop_
_entity.id
_entity.type
_entity.pdbx_description
1 polymer ?
#
loop_
_entity_poly.entity_id
_entity_poly.type
_entity_poly.pdbx_seq_one_letter_code
_entity_poly.pdbx_strand_id
1 'polypeptide(L)' 'FNKRWFFDQVLNDFLVRSFLRFGYEVSFEALDKGAIEILGPYGISYTFRRLAERISQLQSGFVYHYAFAMLLGSTLFVT' A
#
# COMPACT_ATOMS: atom_id res chain seq x y z
N PHE A 1 50.68 8.53 -19.66
CA PHE A 1 51.35 7.73 -18.61
C PHE A 1 51.54 8.53 -17.33
N ASN A 2 50.46 8.82 -16.58
CA ASN A 2 50.60 9.18 -15.16
C ASN A 2 49.28 8.87 -14.43
N LYS A 3 49.01 7.59 -14.15
CA LYS A 3 47.96 7.21 -13.21
C LYS A 3 48.58 7.35 -11.83
N ARG A 4 48.45 8.54 -11.23
CA ARG A 4 48.95 8.85 -9.87
C ARG A 4 48.41 7.78 -8.91
N TRP A 5 49.27 6.81 -8.61
CA TRP A 5 49.11 5.76 -7.59
C TRP A 5 47.81 4.92 -7.58
N PHE A 6 47.00 4.92 -8.65
CA PHE A 6 45.71 4.20 -8.75
C PHE A 6 44.72 4.43 -7.59
N PHE A 7 45.02 5.37 -6.70
CA PHE A 7 44.32 5.55 -5.43
C PHE A 7 42.87 5.94 -5.67
N ASP A 8 42.63 6.84 -6.62
CA ASP A 8 41.29 7.23 -7.05
C ASP A 8 40.48 6.05 -7.58
N GLN A 9 41.12 5.11 -8.29
CA GLN A 9 40.45 3.94 -8.84
C GLN A 9 40.09 2.93 -7.74
N VAL A 10 40.99 2.68 -6.78
CA VAL A 10 40.72 1.81 -5.63
C VAL A 10 39.61 2.39 -4.77
N LEU A 11 39.61 3.70 -4.54
CA LEU A 11 38.59 4.39 -3.75
C LEU A 11 37.22 4.35 -4.44
N ASN A 12 37.19 4.58 -5.76
CA ASN A 12 35.97 4.48 -6.55
C ASN A 12 35.43 3.04 -6.60
N ASP A 13 36.30 2.05 -6.82
CA ASP A 13 35.88 0.65 -6.92
C ASP A 13 35.46 0.08 -5.56
N PHE A 14 36.09 0.49 -4.45
CA PHE A 14 35.75 -0.02 -3.11
C PHE A 14 34.61 0.75 -2.45
N LEU A 15 34.62 2.09 -2.47
CA LEU A 15 33.59 2.88 -1.80
C LEU A 15 32.40 3.12 -2.72
N VAL A 16 32.60 3.73 -3.88
CA VAL A 16 31.48 4.19 -4.73
C VAL A 16 30.66 3.00 -5.24
N ARG A 17 31.30 1.94 -5.76
CA ARG A 17 30.55 0.75 -6.20
C ARG A 17 29.83 0.03 -5.05
N SER A 18 30.43 -0.01 -3.86
CA SER A 18 29.81 -0.65 -2.69
C SER A 18 28.58 0.11 -2.22
N PHE A 19 28.65 1.45 -2.13
CA PHE A 19 27.50 2.28 -1.81
C PHE A 19 26.40 2.21 -2.87
N LEU A 20 26.77 2.21 -4.15
CA LEU A 20 25.80 2.06 -5.25
C LEU A 20 25.09 0.70 -5.20
N ARG A 21 25.84 -0.38 -4.94
CA ARG A 21 25.25 -1.72 -4.83
C ARG A 21 24.33 -1.83 -3.62
N PHE A 22 24.76 -1.31 -2.47
CA PHE A 22 23.93 -1.25 -1.27
C PHE A 22 22.64 -0.47 -1.50
N GLY A 23 22.72 0.71 -2.13
CA GLY A 23 21.55 1.51 -2.45
C GLY A 23 20.57 0.77 -3.36
N TYR A 24 21.08 0.05 -4.37
CA TYR A 24 20.26 -0.76 -5.25
C TYR A 24 19.58 -1.92 -4.51
N GLU A 25 20.36 -2.75 -3.79
CA GLU A 25 19.84 -3.93 -3.08
C GLU A 25 18.76 -3.54 -2.05
N VAL A 26 19.04 -2.55 -1.21
CA VAL A 26 18.09 -2.10 -0.17
C VAL A 26 16.84 -1.49 -0.78
N SER A 27 16.98 -0.67 -1.83
CA SER A 27 15.81 -0.04 -2.47
C SER A 27 14.88 -1.06 -3.10
N PHE A 28 15.44 -2.06 -3.80
CA PHE A 28 14.62 -3.10 -4.42
C PHE A 28 13.97 -4.02 -3.38
N GLU A 29 14.68 -4.37 -2.31
CA GLU A 29 14.11 -5.17 -1.21
C GLU A 29 12.99 -4.42 -0.49
N ALA A 30 13.18 -3.13 -0.20
CA ALA A 30 12.16 -2.31 0.42
C ALA A 30 10.93 -2.11 -0.49
N LEU A 31 11.16 -1.97 -1.79
CA LEU A 31 10.09 -1.83 -2.78
C LEU A 31 9.25 -3.10 -2.87
N ASP A 32 9.88 -4.27 -2.94
CA ASP A 32 9.18 -5.55 -3.01
C ASP A 32 8.38 -5.82 -1.72
N LYS A 33 9.02 -5.67 -0.55
CA LYS A 33 8.33 -5.80 0.75
C LYS A 33 7.16 -4.83 0.89
N GLY A 34 7.35 -3.57 0.52
CA GLY A 34 6.30 -2.55 0.55
C GLY A 34 5.16 -2.87 -0.40
N ALA A 35 5.44 -3.33 -1.62
CA ALA A 35 4.42 -3.74 -2.57
C ALA A 35 3.59 -4.93 -2.05
N ILE A 36 4.26 -5.94 -1.49
CA ILE A 36 3.60 -7.11 -0.90
C ILE A 36 2.76 -6.71 0.31
N GLU A 37 3.25 -5.82 1.18
CA GLU A 37 2.51 -5.39 2.36
C GLU A 37 1.26 -4.57 2.00
N ILE A 38 1.39 -3.66 1.02
CA ILE A 38 0.26 -2.88 0.49
C ILE A 38 -0.80 -3.79 -0.13
N LEU A 39 -0.42 -4.81 -0.89
CA LEU A 39 -1.39 -5.77 -1.45
C LEU A 39 -1.87 -6.80 -0.44
N GLY A 40 -1.11 -7.00 0.63
CA GLY A 40 -1.33 -7.99 1.66
C GLY A 40 -2.23 -7.47 2.79
N PRO A 41 -1.97 -7.89 4.04
CA PRO A 41 -2.84 -7.62 5.17
C PRO A 41 -3.08 -6.12 5.43
N TYR A 42 -2.09 -5.27 5.17
CA TYR A 42 -2.21 -3.84 5.41
C TYR A 42 -3.24 -3.19 4.48
N GLY A 43 -3.14 -3.39 3.15
CA GLY A 43 -4.13 -2.83 2.23
C GLY A 43 -5.51 -3.45 2.38
N ILE A 44 -5.59 -4.74 2.69
CA ILE A 44 -6.87 -5.41 2.98
C ILE A 44 -7.52 -4.77 4.19
N SER A 45 -6.81 -4.67 5.33
CA SER A 45 -7.36 -4.08 6.56
C SER A 45 -7.79 -2.63 6.37
N TYR A 46 -7.00 -1.83 5.64
CA TYR A 46 -7.35 -0.45 5.29
C TYR A 46 -8.64 -0.37 4.46
N THR A 47 -8.77 -1.25 3.47
CA THR A 47 -9.95 -1.30 2.60
C THR A 47 -11.19 -1.71 3.39
N PHE A 48 -11.09 -2.75 4.23
CA PHE A 48 -12.18 -3.20 5.09
C PHE A 48 -12.62 -2.13 6.08
N ARG A 49 -11.67 -1.42 6.70
CA ARG A 49 -11.98 -0.29 7.58
C ARG A 49 -12.78 0.79 6.84
N ARG A 50 -12.34 1.17 5.64
CA ARG A 50 -13.04 2.19 4.84
C ARG A 50 -14.43 1.71 4.40
N LEU A 51 -14.59 0.44 4.08
CA LEU A 51 -15.90 -0.15 3.79
C LEU A 51 -16.81 -0.13 5.01
N ALA A 52 -16.30 -0.49 6.19
CA ALA A 52 -17.05 -0.46 7.44
C ALA A 52 -17.53 0.96 7.77
N GLU A 53 -16.66 1.97 7.61
CA GLU A 53 -17.02 3.37 7.79
C GLU A 53 -18.17 3.79 6.84
N ARG A 54 -18.10 3.41 5.56
CA ARG A 54 -19.17 3.69 4.59
C ARG A 54 -20.49 2.97 4.93
N ILE A 55 -20.42 1.70 5.30
CA ILE A 55 -21.61 0.93 5.71
C ILE A 55 -22.23 1.55 6.96
N SER A 56 -21.41 1.96 7.93
CA SER A 56 -21.88 2.65 9.13
C SER A 56 -22.57 3.97 8.79
N GLN A 57 -22.10 4.72 7.79
CA GLN A 57 -22.74 5.96 7.35
C GLN A 57 -24.12 5.73 6.70
N LEU A 58 -24.38 4.56 6.11
CA LEU A 58 -25.71 4.22 5.60
C LEU A 58 -26.74 4.02 6.73
N GLN A 59 -26.28 3.68 7.93
CA GLN A 59 -27.13 3.52 9.11
C GLN A 59 -27.46 4.89 9.72
N SER A 60 -28.50 5.55 9.19
CA SER A 60 -28.88 6.91 9.61
C SER A 60 -29.42 7.04 11.04
N GLY A 61 -29.80 5.93 11.69
CA GLY A 61 -30.43 5.92 13.01
C GLY A 61 -31.91 6.33 13.05
N PHE A 62 -32.46 6.86 11.96
CA PHE A 62 -33.88 7.24 11.88
C PHE A 62 -34.77 6.07 11.50
N VAL A 63 -35.80 5.80 12.32
CA VAL A 63 -36.76 4.70 12.11
C VAL A 63 -37.46 4.80 10.74
N TYR A 64 -37.80 6.00 10.29
CA TYR A 64 -38.45 6.21 8.98
C TYR A 64 -37.59 5.74 7.80
N HIS A 65 -36.26 5.92 7.89
CA HIS A 65 -35.35 5.48 6.84
C HIS A 65 -35.31 3.94 6.74
N TYR A 66 -35.38 3.24 7.88
CA TYR A 66 -35.48 1.78 7.90
C TYR A 66 -36.83 1.27 7.39
N ALA A 67 -37.94 1.95 7.73
CA ALA A 67 -39.25 1.58 7.22
C ALA A 67 -39.30 1.67 5.67
N PHE A 68 -38.71 2.72 5.11
CA PHE A 68 -38.56 2.86 3.66
C PHE A 68 -37.68 1.75 3.04
N ALA A 69 -36.55 1.43 3.66
CA ALA A 69 -35.67 0.35 3.21
C ALA A 69 -36.37 -1.03 3.22
N MET A 70 -37.18 -1.32 4.26
CA MET A 70 -37.97 -2.56 4.32
C MET A 70 -39.01 -2.64 3.21
N LEU A 71 -39.74 -1.55 2.96
CA LEU A 71 -40.72 -1.51 1.86
C LEU A 71 -40.04 -1.74 0.50
N LEU A 72 -38.92 -1.08 0.23
CA LEU A 72 -38.12 -1.30 -0.97
C LEU A 72 -37.70 -2.76 -1.10
N GLY A 73 -37.17 -3.35 -0.02
CA GLY A 73 -36.77 -4.75 0.03
C GLY A 73 -37.92 -5.71 -0.31
N SER A 74 -39.12 -5.47 0.24
CA SER A 74 -40.31 -6.28 -0.06
C SER A 74 -40.77 -6.14 -1.51
N THR A 75 -40.75 -4.92 -2.07
CA THR A 75 -41.13 -4.70 -3.48
C THR A 75 -40.14 -5.33 -4.46
N LEU A 76 -38.83 -5.31 -4.15
CA LEU A 76 -37.81 -5.96 -4.96
C LEU A 76 -37.85 -7.49 -4.85
N PHE A 77 -38.32 -8.02 -3.73
CA PHE A 77 -38.41 -9.47 -3.52
C PHE A 77 -39.62 -10.10 -4.21
N VAL A 78 -40.74 -9.37 -4.27
CA VAL A 78 -41.98 -9.85 -4.91
C VAL A 78 -41.95 -9.72 -6.44
N THR A 79 -41.13 -8.80 -6.96
CA THR A 79 -40.94 -8.57 -8.40
C THR A 79 -39.86 -9.48 -8.93
#